data_AF-A0A2D8UEF7-F1
#
_entry.id   AF-A0A2D8UEF7-F1
#
_cell.length_a   1.000
_cell.length_b   1.000
_cell.length_c   1.000
_cell.angle_alpha   90.00
_cell.angle_beta   90.00
_cell.angle_gamma   90.00
#
_symmetry.space_group_name_H-M   'P 1'
#
loop_
_entity.id
_entity.type
_entity.pdbx_description
1 polymer ?
#
loop_
_entity_poly.entity_id
_entity_poly.type
_entity_poly.pdbx_seq_one_letter_code
_entity_poly.pdbx_strand_id
1 'polypeptide(L)'
;MDKVYKVDTIISQKLAELYNTLVQEFERNSSIPLSDVNRTLLQTGMVHQLEMMMGLGLIRDEEIRNKLENLIDEIARDTIHWEVVQMARAHWRRSGTDGQGGAFDIKA
;
A
#
# COMPACT_ATOMS: atom_id res chain seq x y z
N MET A 1 -11.89 11.03 19.27
CA MET A 1 -11.81 11.97 18.14
C MET A 1 -10.98 11.28 17.09
N ASP A 2 -11.55 11.05 15.91
CA ASP A 2 -10.84 10.30 14.87
C ASP A 2 -9.72 11.16 14.29
N LYS A 3 -8.57 10.55 14.03
CA LYS A 3 -7.43 11.25 13.44
C LYS A 3 -7.64 11.35 11.94
N VAL A 4 -7.71 12.58 11.43
CA VAL A 4 -7.88 12.86 10.00
C VAL A 4 -6.64 13.59 9.49
N TYR A 5 -6.10 13.13 8.36
CA TYR A 5 -4.94 13.73 7.70
C TYR A 5 -5.31 14.15 6.27
N LYS A 6 -4.86 15.33 5.85
CA LYS A 6 -4.85 15.75 4.44
C LYS A 6 -3.44 15.56 3.89
N VAL A 7 -3.32 14.89 2.75
CA VAL A 7 -2.05 14.67 2.07
C VAL A 7 -2.08 15.42 0.75
N ASP A 8 -1.18 16.40 0.60
CA ASP A 8 -0.98 17.15 -0.64
C ASP A 8 0.40 16.79 -1.21
N THR A 9 0.47 16.47 -2.51
CA THR A 9 1.73 16.12 -3.17
C THR A 9 1.72 16.55 -4.65
N ILE A 10 2.91 16.72 -5.23
CA ILE A 10 3.10 17.03 -6.64
C ILE A 10 3.69 15.81 -7.33
N ILE A 11 2.98 15.26 -8.30
CA ILE A 11 3.49 14.24 -9.22
C ILE A 11 3.93 14.91 -10.53
N SER A 12 5.03 14.46 -11.11
CA SER A 12 5.62 15.08 -12.30
C SER A 12 6.06 14.05 -13.35
N GLN A 13 6.23 14.54 -14.59
CA GLN A 13 6.74 13.77 -15.73
C GLN A 13 5.97 12.45 -15.93
N LYS A 14 6.68 11.31 -16.01
CA LYS A 14 6.11 9.98 -16.27
C LYS A 14 5.06 9.56 -15.24
N LEU A 15 5.20 9.96 -13.98
CA LEU A 15 4.19 9.64 -12.96
C LEU A 15 2.90 10.42 -13.18
N ALA A 16 3.01 11.68 -13.63
CA ALA A 16 1.85 12.47 -14.02
C ALA A 16 1.15 11.88 -15.26
N GLU A 17 1.90 11.40 -16.25
CA GLU A 17 1.36 10.73 -17.44
C GLU A 17 0.63 9.42 -17.08
N LEU A 18 1.23 8.60 -16.21
CA LEU A 18 0.63 7.36 -15.72
C LEU A 18 -0.67 7.65 -14.96
N TYR A 19 -0.64 8.61 -14.04
CA TYR A 19 -1.81 9.02 -13.28
C TYR A 19 -2.92 9.58 -14.19
N ASN A 20 -2.57 10.43 -15.15
CA ASN A 20 -3.53 10.96 -16.12
C ASN A 20 -4.21 9.84 -16.93
N THR A 21 -3.45 8.83 -17.36
CA THR A 21 -4.01 7.66 -18.07
C THR A 21 -5.00 6.91 -17.18
N LEU A 22 -4.66 6.69 -15.91
CA LEU A 22 -5.55 6.04 -14.95
C LEU A 22 -6.85 6.83 -14.75
N VAL A 23 -6.76 8.16 -14.56
CA VAL A 23 -7.94 9.01 -14.37
C VAL A 23 -8.85 8.96 -15.58
N GLN A 24 -8.31 9.06 -16.80
CA GLN A 24 -9.11 9.00 -18.04
C GLN A 24 -9.85 7.68 -18.18
N GLU A 25 -9.21 6.55 -17.85
CA GLU A 25 -9.87 5.24 -17.91
C GLU A 25 -10.95 5.09 -16.84
N PHE A 26 -10.74 5.63 -15.63
CA PHE A 26 -11.78 5.64 -14.59
C PHE A 26 -12.98 6.52 -14.98
N GLU A 27 -12.75 7.74 -15.47
CA GLU A 27 -13.82 8.65 -15.88
C GLU A 27 -14.65 8.09 -17.04
N ARG A 28 -14.02 7.34 -17.95
CA ARG A 28 -14.71 6.70 -19.08
C ARG A 28 -15.57 5.52 -18.66
N ASN A 29 -15.13 4.74 -17.68
CA ASN A 29 -15.71 3.44 -17.35
C ASN A 29 -16.45 3.39 -16.01
N SER A 30 -16.42 4.48 -15.22
CA SER A 30 -16.94 4.52 -13.86
C SER A 30 -17.48 5.89 -13.48
N SER A 31 -18.44 5.91 -12.55
CA SER A 31 -18.95 7.13 -11.92
C SER A 31 -18.32 7.42 -10.56
N ILE A 32 -17.23 6.71 -10.20
CA ILE A 32 -16.54 6.88 -8.92
C ILE A 32 -15.84 8.26 -8.89
N PRO A 33 -16.01 9.05 -7.82
CA PRO A 33 -15.31 10.33 -7.67
C PRO A 33 -13.78 10.18 -7.65
N LEU A 34 -13.07 11.13 -8.26
CA LEU A 34 -11.60 11.16 -8.26
C LEU A 34 -10.99 11.11 -6.84
N SER A 35 -11.67 11.71 -5.86
CA SER A 35 -11.25 11.65 -4.45
C SER A 35 -11.22 10.23 -3.90
N ASP A 36 -12.15 9.37 -4.33
CA ASP A 36 -12.24 7.99 -3.87
C ASP A 36 -11.22 7.10 -4.59
N VAL A 37 -10.95 7.38 -5.87
CA VAL A 37 -9.82 6.79 -6.60
C VAL A 37 -8.50 7.12 -5.91
N ASN A 38 -8.27 8.39 -5.58
CA ASN A 38 -7.04 8.82 -4.91
C ASN A 38 -6.90 8.23 -3.51
N ARG A 39 -7.99 8.15 -2.75
CA ARG A 39 -8.00 7.46 -1.46
C ARG A 39 -7.63 5.99 -1.61
N THR A 40 -8.19 5.32 -2.62
CA THR A 40 -7.92 3.92 -2.93
C THR A 40 -6.46 3.68 -3.31
N LEU A 41 -5.90 4.52 -4.18
CA LEU A 41 -4.49 4.45 -4.58
C LEU A 41 -3.55 4.64 -3.38
N LEU A 42 -3.86 5.63 -2.52
CA LEU A 42 -3.08 5.87 -1.31
C LEU A 42 -3.17 4.69 -0.33
N GLN A 43 -4.38 4.18 -0.06
CA GLN A 43 -4.59 3.04 0.83
C GLN A 43 -3.83 1.80 0.33
N THR A 44 -3.97 1.47 -0.95
CA THR A 44 -3.31 0.32 -1.57
C THR A 44 -1.78 0.46 -1.49
N GLY A 45 -1.26 1.64 -1.83
CA GLY A 45 0.18 1.91 -1.76
C GLY A 45 0.73 1.81 -0.33
N MET A 46 0.01 2.36 0.66
CA MET A 46 0.40 2.28 2.07
C MET A 46 0.40 0.84 2.58
N VAL A 47 -0.66 0.09 2.30
CA VAL A 47 -0.76 -1.32 2.72
C VAL A 47 0.35 -2.14 2.07
N HIS A 48 0.57 -1.98 0.76
CA HIS A 48 1.64 -2.68 0.06
C HIS A 48 3.02 -2.36 0.65
N GLN A 49 3.30 -1.09 0.91
CA GLN A 49 4.56 -0.65 1.51
C GLN A 49 4.77 -1.26 2.90
N LEU A 50 3.73 -1.30 3.74
CA LEU A 50 3.81 -1.87 5.09
C LEU A 50 4.01 -3.38 5.05
N GLU A 51 3.27 -4.10 4.19
CA GLU A 51 3.45 -5.55 3.99
C GLU A 51 4.87 -5.87 3.50
N MET A 52 5.42 -5.06 2.59
CA MET A 52 6.82 -5.17 2.17
C MET A 52 7.78 -4.97 3.35
N MET A 53 7.61 -3.88 4.13
CA MET A 53 8.48 -3.60 5.27
C MET A 53 8.44 -4.70 6.33
N MET A 54 7.26 -5.27 6.60
CA MET A 54 7.11 -6.41 7.50
C MET A 54 7.77 -7.67 6.94
N GLY A 55 7.54 -8.00 5.66
CA GLY A 55 8.14 -9.16 5.00
C GLY A 55 9.67 -9.10 4.93
N LEU A 56 10.24 -7.91 4.77
CA LEU A 56 11.69 -7.66 4.79
C LEU A 56 12.29 -7.55 6.21
N GLY A 57 11.48 -7.69 7.27
CA GLY A 57 11.97 -7.59 8.65
C GLY A 57 12.43 -6.17 9.06
N LEU A 58 11.94 -5.12 8.38
CA LEU A 58 12.23 -3.73 8.72
C LEU A 58 11.41 -3.25 9.91
N ILE A 59 10.27 -3.90 10.19
CA ILE A 59 9.49 -3.72 11.42
C ILE A 59 9.87 -4.83 12.40
N ARG A 60 10.78 -4.52 13.33
CA ARG A 60 11.33 -5.50 14.30
C ARG A 60 10.61 -5.54 15.63
N ASP A 61 9.87 -4.48 15.95
CA ASP A 61 9.05 -4.41 17.16
C ASP A 61 7.77 -5.21 16.93
N GLU A 62 7.57 -6.25 17.72
CA GLU A 62 6.46 -7.19 17.57
C GLU A 62 5.11 -6.57 17.98
N GLU A 63 5.09 -5.62 18.91
CA GLU A 63 3.87 -4.90 19.28
C GLU A 63 3.42 -3.98 18.13
N ILE A 64 4.37 -3.25 17.54
CA ILE A 64 4.11 -2.41 16.37
C ILE A 64 3.66 -3.28 15.19
N ARG A 65 4.32 -4.42 14.96
CA ARG A 65 3.97 -5.34 13.89
C ARG A 65 2.54 -5.86 14.02
N ASN A 66 2.17 -6.40 15.19
CA ASN A 66 0.81 -6.90 15.43
C ASN A 66 -0.25 -5.80 15.24
N LYS A 67 0.05 -4.59 15.69
CA LYS A 67 -0.82 -3.43 15.47
C LYS A 67 -0.99 -3.13 13.98
N LEU A 68 0.08 -3.17 13.18
CA LEU A 68 0.03 -2.95 11.74
C LEU A 68 -0.76 -4.04 11.02
N GLU A 69 -0.55 -5.31 11.37
CA GLU A 69 -1.29 -6.44 10.80
C GLU A 69 -2.80 -6.29 11.02
N ASN A 70 -3.22 -5.91 12.23
CA ASN A 70 -4.63 -5.65 12.54
C ASN A 70 -5.20 -4.47 11.73
N LEU A 71 -4.49 -3.34 11.66
CA LEU A 71 -4.93 -2.16 10.91
C LEU A 71 -5.05 -2.47 9.41
N ILE A 72 -4.12 -3.24 8.84
CA ILE A 72 -4.18 -3.67 7.45
C ILE A 72 -5.40 -4.56 7.21
N ASP A 73 -5.68 -5.51 8.10
CA ASP A 73 -6.85 -6.37 7.99
C ASP A 73 -8.16 -5.58 8.04
N GLU A 74 -8.27 -4.57 8.90
CA GLU A 74 -9.44 -3.69 8.98
C GLU A 74 -9.61 -2.88 7.68
N ILE A 75 -8.55 -2.20 7.21
CA ILE A 75 -8.59 -1.38 5.99
C ILE A 75 -8.89 -2.22 4.74
N ALA A 76 -8.36 -3.44 4.69
CA ALA A 76 -8.51 -4.35 3.55
C ALA A 76 -9.86 -5.05 3.49
N ARG A 77 -10.58 -5.18 4.62
CA ARG A 77 -11.96 -5.68 4.66
C ARG A 77 -12.96 -4.64 4.19
N ASP A 78 -12.71 -3.37 4.49
CA ASP A 78 -13.58 -2.25 4.14
C ASP A 78 -13.43 -1.80 2.68
N THR A 79 -12.43 -2.33 1.96
CA THR A 79 -12.21 -2.02 0.55
C THR A 79 -12.11 -3.31 -0.28
N ILE A 80 -12.44 -3.26 -1.58
CA ILE A 80 -12.41 -4.40 -2.53
C ILE A 80 -11.00 -5.05 -2.68
N HIS A 81 -10.01 -4.62 -1.90
CA HIS A 81 -8.59 -4.94 -2.03
C HIS A 81 -8.13 -6.16 -1.23
N TRP A 82 -9.02 -6.93 -0.60
CA TRP A 82 -8.61 -8.12 0.17
C TRP A 82 -7.71 -9.06 -0.65
N GLU A 83 -8.03 -9.30 -1.92
CA GLU A 83 -7.22 -10.13 -2.82
C GLU A 83 -5.83 -9.53 -3.08
N VAL A 84 -5.74 -8.21 -3.26
CA VAL A 84 -4.46 -7.50 -3.46
C VAL A 84 -3.58 -7.61 -2.21
N VAL A 85 -4.18 -7.52 -1.02
CA VAL A 85 -3.46 -7.71 0.25
C VAL A 85 -2.96 -9.15 0.41
N GLN A 86 -3.78 -10.15 0.08
CA GLN A 86 -3.34 -11.55 0.11
C GLN A 86 -2.19 -11.82 -0.87
N MET A 87 -2.24 -11.24 -2.08
CA MET A 87 -1.17 -11.36 -3.06
C MET A 87 0.13 -10.70 -2.56
N ALA A 88 0.05 -9.48 -2.01
CA ALA A 88 1.21 -8.78 -1.46
C ALA A 88 1.85 -9.56 -0.29
N ARG A 89 1.03 -10.05 0.65
CA ARG A 89 1.48 -10.91 1.77
C ARG A 89 2.20 -12.15 1.29
N ALA A 90 1.59 -12.87 0.35
CA ALA A 90 2.17 -14.09 -0.18
C ALA A 90 3.50 -13.84 -0.89
N HIS A 91 3.59 -12.74 -1.66
CA HIS A 91 4.81 -12.35 -2.34
C HIS A 91 5.92 -12.03 -1.33
N TRP A 92 5.68 -11.11 -0.40
CA TRP A 92 6.73 -10.61 0.49
C TRP A 92 7.17 -11.63 1.55
N ARG A 93 6.25 -12.48 2.04
CA ARG A 93 6.64 -13.60 2.93
C ARG A 93 7.57 -14.57 2.22
N ARG A 94 7.29 -14.92 0.96
CA ARG A 94 8.17 -15.78 0.14
C ARG A 94 9.51 -15.11 -0.13
N SER A 95 9.50 -13.83 -0.50
CA SER A 95 10.71 -13.04 -0.72
C SER A 95 11.58 -12.93 0.55
N GLY A 96 10.97 -12.94 1.73
CA GLY A 96 11.68 -13.00 3.01
C GLY A 96 12.21 -14.39 3.38
N THR A 97 11.60 -15.47 2.88
CA THR A 97 11.99 -16.87 3.19
C THR A 97 12.94 -17.50 2.17
N ASP A 98 12.90 -17.10 0.89
CA ASP A 98 13.66 -17.74 -0.20
C ASP A 98 15.06 -17.13 -0.45
N GLY A 99 15.78 -16.78 0.62
CA GLY A 99 17.25 -16.83 0.56
C GLY A 99 18.05 -15.54 0.56
N GLN A 100 17.62 -14.48 1.25
CA GLN A 100 18.53 -13.46 1.80
C GLN A 100 18.06 -13.03 3.19
N GLY A 101 18.34 -13.86 4.19
CA GLY A 101 18.18 -13.54 5.61
C GLY A 101 19.19 -12.49 6.10
N GLY A 102 19.23 -11.35 5.44
CA GLY A 102 19.98 -10.17 5.84
C GLY A 102 19.08 -8.97 5.65
N ALA A 103 18.99 -8.13 6.68
CA ALA A 103 18.34 -6.83 6.57
C ALA A 103 18.84 -6.14 5.29
N PHE A 104 17.94 -5.92 4.32
CA PHE A 104 18.25 -5.00 3.23
C PHE A 104 18.46 -3.64 3.88
N ASP A 105 19.72 -3.21 3.98
CA ASP A 105 20.06 -1.88 4.46
C ASP A 105 19.76 -0.88 3.34
N ILE A 106 18.57 -0.29 3.37
CA ILE A 106 18.09 0.70 2.39
C ILE A 106 18.79 2.06 2.62
N LYS A 107 19.86 2.11 3.43
CA LYS A 107 20.72 3.30 3.59
C LYS A 107 22.10 3.19 2.92
N ALA A 108 22.36 2.15 2.13
CA ALA A 108 23.59 2.00 1.34
C ALA A 108 23.57 2.79 0.03
#